data_AF-A0ABD0PUU8-F1
#
_entry.id   AF-A0ABD0PUU8-F1
#
_cell.length_a   1.000
_cell.length_b   1.000
_cell.length_c   1.000
_cell.angle_alpha   90.00
_cell.angle_beta   90.00
_cell.angle_gamma   90.00
#
_symmetry.space_group_name_H-M   'P 1'
#
loop_
_entity.id
_entity.type
_entity.pdbx_description
1 polymer ?
#
loop_
_entity_poly.entity_id
_entity_poly.type
_entity_poly.pdbx_seq_one_letter_code
_entity_poly.pdbx_strand_id
1 'polypeptide(L)'
;STVDTEFELYHDYTYTQQGLHEILTQWRKELNIYSREPGRYRFMVIECYDYEEIEKTMRYYGTDYVTESDFPFNFYLLYLPDDLSGNQAKSLVNLW
;
A
#
# COMPACT_ATOMS: atom_id res chain seq x y z
N SER A 1 -23.86 23.17 12.27
CA SER A 1 -23.26 21.83 12.17
C SER A 1 -21.88 21.91 12.79
N THR A 2 -21.55 20.98 13.66
CA THR A 2 -20.17 20.80 14.16
C THR A 2 -19.52 19.72 13.30
N VAL A 3 -18.23 19.84 13.04
CA VAL A 3 -17.43 18.78 12.40
C VAL A 3 -16.80 17.97 13.54
N ASP A 4 -17.12 16.68 13.64
CA ASP A 4 -16.70 15.82 14.75
C ASP A 4 -16.34 14.37 14.35
N THR A 5 -16.41 14.04 13.05
CA THR A 5 -15.94 12.76 12.51
C THR A 5 -14.80 12.94 11.49
N GLU A 6 -14.01 11.89 11.30
CA GLU A 6 -12.86 11.88 10.36
C GLU A 6 -13.32 12.02 8.90
N PHE A 7 -14.40 11.34 8.53
CA PHE A 7 -14.98 11.37 7.17
C PHE A 7 -15.59 12.70 6.73
N GLU A 8 -15.72 13.69 7.64
CA GLU A 8 -16.19 15.03 7.31
C GLU A 8 -15.07 15.96 6.80
N LEU A 9 -13.82 15.48 6.79
CA LEU A 9 -12.64 16.25 6.40
C LEU A 9 -11.95 15.69 5.15
N TYR A 10 -11.31 16.58 4.42
CA TYR A 10 -10.30 16.22 3.43
C TYR A 10 -8.95 16.09 4.13
N HIS A 11 -8.32 14.92 3.99
CA HIS A 11 -7.06 14.59 4.65
C HIS A 11 -5.81 14.92 3.82
N ASP A 12 -5.90 15.96 3.00
CA ASP A 12 -4.88 16.37 2.02
C ASP A 12 -3.53 16.75 2.67
N TYR A 13 -3.55 17.18 3.93
CA TYR A 13 -2.38 17.61 4.69
C TYR A 13 -1.94 16.62 5.78
N THR A 14 -2.66 15.51 5.93
CA THR A 14 -2.40 14.53 6.99
C THR A 14 -2.04 13.15 6.46
N TYR A 15 -2.48 12.78 5.25
CA TYR A 15 -2.17 11.50 4.62
C TYR A 15 -1.16 11.66 3.49
N THR A 16 -0.29 10.67 3.31
CA THR A 16 0.61 10.54 2.15
C THR A 16 1.37 11.83 1.80
N GLN A 17 1.96 12.46 2.81
CA GLN A 17 2.69 13.72 2.64
C GLN A 17 4.03 13.52 1.91
N GLN A 18 4.56 14.62 1.36
CA GLN A 18 5.88 14.62 0.75
C GLN A 18 6.94 14.09 1.74
N GLY A 19 7.82 13.22 1.24
CA GLY A 19 8.88 12.60 2.04
C GLY A 19 8.52 11.21 2.61
N LEU A 20 7.25 10.81 2.63
CA LEU A 20 6.86 9.47 3.11
C LEU A 20 7.60 8.34 2.38
N HIS A 21 7.54 8.33 1.06
CA HIS A 21 8.21 7.30 0.24
C HIS A 21 9.74 7.34 0.35
N GLU A 22 10.31 8.52 0.64
CA GLU A 22 11.75 8.64 0.88
C GLU A 22 12.13 7.92 2.18
N ILE A 23 11.35 8.11 3.25
CA ILE A 23 11.55 7.41 4.53
C ILE A 23 11.44 5.89 4.33
N LEU A 24 10.41 5.41 3.65
CA LEU A 24 10.20 3.98 3.40
C LEU A 24 11.33 3.37 2.55
N THR A 25 11.80 4.09 1.54
CA THR A 25 12.97 3.69 0.75
C THR A 25 14.24 3.60 1.61
N GLN A 26 14.43 4.51 2.58
CA GLN A 26 15.57 4.40 3.50
C GLN A 26 15.45 3.18 4.41
N TRP A 27 14.26 2.84 4.90
CA TRP A 27 14.05 1.60 5.66
C TRP A 27 14.37 0.36 4.83
N ARG A 28 13.98 0.34 3.55
CA ARG A 28 14.34 -0.74 2.63
C ARG A 28 15.86 -0.89 2.48
N LYS A 29 16.59 0.22 2.40
CA LYS A 29 18.07 0.21 2.34
C LYS A 29 18.68 -0.35 3.62
N GLU A 30 18.17 0.00 4.79
CA GLU A 30 18.62 -0.57 6.06
C GLU A 30 18.39 -2.09 6.12
N LEU A 31 17.20 -2.56 5.73
CA LEU A 31 16.90 -3.99 5.65
C LEU A 31 17.82 -4.75 4.67
N ASN A 32 18.25 -4.08 3.59
CA ASN A 32 19.17 -4.68 2.62
C ASN A 32 20.57 -4.96 3.19
N ILE A 33 21.00 -4.21 4.22
CA ILE A 33 22.26 -4.50 4.95
C ILE A 33 22.21 -5.90 5.57
N TYR A 34 21.04 -6.30 6.09
CA TYR A 34 20.79 -7.59 6.74
C TYR A 34 20.30 -8.69 5.79
N SER A 35 20.23 -8.40 4.48
CA SER A 35 19.70 -9.31 3.44
C SER A 35 20.78 -9.84 2.49
N ARG A 36 22.08 -9.68 2.84
CA ARG A 36 23.20 -10.07 1.97
C ARG A 36 23.49 -11.56 1.92
N GLU A 37 23.09 -12.29 2.97
CA GLU A 37 23.31 -13.74 3.04
C GLU A 37 22.24 -14.47 2.21
N PRO A 38 22.64 -15.38 1.28
CA PRO A 38 21.69 -16.15 0.50
C PRO A 38 20.66 -16.88 1.38
N GLY A 39 19.37 -16.76 1.03
CA GLY A 39 18.27 -17.35 1.80
C GLY A 39 17.87 -16.60 3.07
N ARG A 40 18.49 -15.45 3.38
CA ARG A 40 18.15 -14.62 4.55
C ARG A 40 17.69 -13.21 4.19
N TYR A 41 16.91 -13.12 3.11
CA TYR A 41 16.26 -11.87 2.72
C TYR A 41 15.32 -11.36 3.81
N ARG A 42 15.30 -10.05 4.06
CA ARG A 42 14.37 -9.39 4.98
C ARG A 42 13.20 -8.83 4.18
N PHE A 43 12.05 -9.43 4.42
CA PHE A 43 10.79 -9.04 3.82
C PHE A 43 10.25 -7.74 4.43
N MET A 44 9.70 -6.87 3.59
CA MET A 44 9.04 -5.62 3.96
C MET A 44 7.75 -5.45 3.18
N VAL A 45 6.64 -5.32 3.91
CA VAL A 45 5.29 -5.12 3.36
C VAL A 45 4.75 -3.80 3.90
N ILE A 46 3.96 -3.10 3.10
CA ILE A 46 3.24 -1.91 3.52
C ILE A 46 1.75 -2.22 3.61
N GLU A 47 1.16 -1.95 4.77
CA GLU A 47 -0.28 -1.93 4.96
C GLU A 47 -0.78 -0.50 4.76
N CYS A 48 -1.60 -0.27 3.74
CA CYS A 48 -2.24 1.01 3.48
C CYS A 48 -3.69 0.76 3.04
N TYR A 49 -4.63 1.47 3.66
CA TYR A 49 -6.01 1.52 3.17
C TYR A 49 -6.11 2.74 2.26
N ASP A 50 -6.34 2.50 0.96
CA ASP A 50 -6.35 3.53 -0.08
C ASP A 50 -7.73 4.12 -0.35
N TYR A 51 -8.76 3.68 0.37
CA TYR A 51 -10.15 4.10 0.18
C TYR A 51 -10.59 4.06 -1.29
N GLU A 52 -10.28 2.95 -1.98
CA GLU A 52 -10.56 2.70 -3.40
C GLU A 52 -9.63 3.39 -4.41
N GLU A 53 -8.59 4.07 -3.94
CA GLU A 53 -7.58 4.72 -4.80
C GLU A 53 -6.36 3.82 -5.04
N ILE A 54 -6.52 2.76 -5.84
CA ILE A 54 -5.49 1.73 -6.06
C ILE A 54 -4.10 2.27 -6.43
N GLU A 55 -4.04 3.37 -7.18
CA GLU A 55 -2.77 4.01 -7.57
C GLU A 55 -1.92 4.44 -6.36
N LYS A 56 -2.57 4.82 -5.24
CA LYS A 56 -1.88 5.13 -3.98
C LYS A 56 -1.25 3.88 -3.38
N THR A 57 -1.93 2.74 -3.45
CA THR A 57 -1.40 1.44 -3.02
C THR A 57 -0.26 0.98 -3.92
N MET A 58 -0.44 1.07 -5.25
CA MET A 58 0.57 0.65 -6.23
C MET A 58 1.88 1.40 -6.10
N ARG A 59 1.84 2.65 -5.62
CA ARG A 59 3.04 3.44 -5.38
C ARG A 59 4.05 2.75 -4.44
N TYR A 60 3.58 1.93 -3.49
CA TYR A 60 4.45 1.25 -2.52
C TYR A 60 5.27 0.09 -3.11
N TYR A 61 4.99 -0.36 -4.33
CA TYR A 61 5.94 -1.23 -5.07
C TYR A 61 7.26 -0.49 -5.36
N GLY A 62 7.22 0.84 -5.40
CA GLY A 62 8.35 1.70 -5.72
C GLY A 62 8.33 2.11 -7.19
N THR A 63 9.52 2.19 -7.79
CA THR A 63 9.71 2.53 -9.22
C THR A 63 10.72 1.59 -9.83
N ASP A 64 10.87 1.64 -11.16
CA ASP A 64 11.89 0.88 -11.89
C ASP A 64 13.33 1.07 -11.36
N TYR A 65 13.59 2.19 -10.68
CA TYR A 65 14.91 2.56 -10.18
C TYR A 65 15.07 2.43 -8.67
N VAL A 66 13.97 2.40 -7.93
CA VAL A 66 13.97 2.46 -6.45
C VAL A 66 12.97 1.45 -5.92
N THR A 67 13.48 0.42 -5.26
CA THR A 67 12.68 -0.53 -4.49
C THR A 67 12.24 0.10 -3.17
N GLU A 68 10.96 -0.05 -2.85
CA GLU A 68 10.38 0.41 -1.58
C GLU A 68 9.94 -0.79 -0.75
N SER A 69 8.80 -1.40 -1.06
CA SER A 69 8.34 -2.66 -0.44
C SER A 69 8.44 -3.84 -1.39
N ASP A 70 8.36 -5.06 -0.85
CA ASP A 70 8.24 -6.27 -1.66
C ASP A 70 6.88 -6.33 -2.37
N PHE A 71 5.85 -5.98 -1.63
CA PHE A 71 4.52 -5.64 -2.14
C PHE A 71 3.75 -4.86 -1.06
N PRO A 72 2.82 -3.97 -1.45
CA PRO A 72 1.76 -3.54 -0.56
C PRO A 72 0.76 -4.66 -0.31
N PHE A 73 0.18 -4.71 0.89
CA PHE A 73 -0.82 -5.72 1.21
C PHE A 73 -2.10 -5.47 0.41
N ASN A 74 -2.54 -6.48 -0.34
CA ASN A 74 -3.78 -6.41 -1.13
C ASN A 74 -4.99 -6.79 -0.27
N PHE A 75 -5.80 -5.80 0.10
CA PHE A 75 -7.05 -6.03 0.83
C PHE A 75 -8.29 -6.14 -0.05
N TYR A 76 -8.19 -5.99 -1.37
CA TYR A 76 -9.37 -5.89 -2.23
C TYR A 76 -10.26 -7.13 -2.22
N LEU A 77 -9.68 -8.33 -2.03
CA LEU A 77 -10.48 -9.55 -1.88
C LEU A 77 -11.33 -9.58 -0.60
N LEU A 78 -11.08 -8.71 0.39
CA LEU A 78 -11.94 -8.55 1.55
C LEU A 78 -13.29 -7.91 1.21
N TYR A 79 -13.41 -7.22 0.06
CA TYR A 79 -14.67 -6.67 -0.45
C TYR A 79 -15.48 -7.67 -1.29
N LEU A 80 -14.96 -8.88 -1.51
CA LEU A 80 -15.70 -9.92 -2.24
C LEU A 80 -17.07 -10.27 -1.59
N PRO A 81 -17.24 -10.29 -0.25
CA PRO A 81 -18.54 -10.54 0.38
C PRO A 81 -19.61 -9.47 0.09
N ASP A 82 -19.23 -8.26 -0.34
CA ASP A 82 -20.17 -7.17 -0.61
C ASP A 82 -21.03 -7.45 -1.86
N ASP A 83 -20.45 -8.17 -2.83
CA ASP A 83 -21.16 -8.81 -3.96
C ASP A 83 -20.50 -10.16 -4.26
N LEU A 84 -20.93 -11.22 -3.57
CA LEU A 84 -20.33 -12.55 -3.71
C LEU A 84 -20.67 -13.19 -5.06
N SER A 85 -19.94 -12.79 -6.10
CA SER A 85 -20.17 -13.20 -7.49
C SER A 85 -18.85 -13.48 -8.23
N GLY A 86 -18.93 -14.33 -9.26
CA GLY A 86 -17.76 -14.58 -10.13
C GLY A 86 -17.31 -13.33 -10.90
N ASN A 87 -18.26 -12.41 -11.17
CA ASN A 87 -17.95 -11.13 -11.79
C ASN A 87 -17.17 -10.21 -10.83
N GLN A 88 -17.56 -10.16 -9.55
CA GLN A 88 -16.84 -9.40 -8.55
C GLN A 88 -15.45 -9.97 -8.30
N ALA A 89 -15.31 -11.30 -8.17
CA ALA A 89 -14.00 -11.93 -8.06
C ALA A 89 -13.10 -11.58 -9.26
N LYS A 90 -13.63 -11.64 -10.49
CA LYS A 90 -12.91 -11.24 -11.70
C LYS A 90 -12.53 -9.76 -11.68
N SER A 91 -13.43 -8.89 -11.25
CA SER A 91 -13.20 -7.44 -11.12
C SER A 91 -12.04 -7.15 -10.18
N LEU A 92 -12.07 -7.69 -8.96
CA LEU A 92 -11.04 -7.49 -7.93
C LEU A 92 -9.68 -8.04 -8.35
N VAL A 93 -9.66 -9.17 -9.08
CA VAL A 93 -8.41 -9.73 -9.64
C VAL A 93 -7.87 -8.89 -10.78
N ASN A 94 -8.72 -8.36 -11.66
CA ASN A 94 -8.29 -7.52 -12.79
C ASN A 94 -7.88 -6.10 -12.36
N LEU A 95 -8.38 -5.64 -11.22
CA LEU A 95 -8.07 -4.33 -10.66
C LEU A 95 -6.59 -4.26 -10.22
N TRP A 96 -6.08 -5.34 -9.61
CA TRP A 96 -4.69 -5.46 -9.17
C TRP A 96 -3.76 -5.87 -10.32
#